data_AF-A0A0T6AEX6-F1
#
_entry.id   AF-A0A0T6AEX6-F1
#
_cell.length_a   1.000
_cell.length_b   1.000
_cell.length_c   1.000
_cell.angle_alpha   90.00
_cell.angle_beta   90.00
_cell.angle_gamma   90.00
#
_symmetry.space_group_name_H-M   'P 1'
#
loop_
_entity.id
_entity.type
_entity.pdbx_description
1 polymer ?
#
loop_
_entity_poly.entity_id
_entity_poly.type
_entity_poly.pdbx_seq_one_letter_code
_entity_poly.pdbx_strand_id
1 'polypeptide(L)'
;MWWRWFPWKQLVSRAARARGVMDHPELASAYQGMDVFAFASRTETQGMVVTEAMAAGTPVVAVDASGVREVVRDGENGRLLPREDLEGFVSALAWVAGLSPEERRRLGEGIGRAAE
;
A
#
# COMPACT_ATOMS: atom_id res chain seq x y z
N MET A 1 -12.47 -0.30 24.89
CA MET A 1 -11.89 -1.65 25.10
C MET A 1 -12.66 -2.71 24.30
N TRP A 2 -12.88 -2.47 22.99
CA TRP A 2 -13.82 -3.25 22.15
C TRP A 2 -13.12 -4.20 21.16
N TRP A 3 -11.81 -4.07 20.97
CA TRP A 3 -10.99 -4.83 20.02
C TRP A 3 -10.63 -6.27 20.46
N ARG A 4 -10.96 -6.66 21.71
CA ARG A 4 -10.60 -7.97 22.29
C ARG A 4 -11.53 -9.13 21.91
N TRP A 5 -12.68 -8.87 21.27
CA TRP A 5 -13.75 -9.86 21.06
C TRP A 5 -13.95 -10.35 19.62
N PHE A 6 -13.20 -9.82 18.65
CA PHE A 6 -13.28 -10.29 17.26
C PHE A 6 -12.12 -11.28 17.00
N PRO A 7 -12.39 -12.53 16.56
CA PRO A 7 -11.36 -13.55 16.41
C PRO A 7 -10.67 -13.42 15.03
N TRP A 8 -10.07 -12.28 14.73
CA TRP A 8 -9.24 -12.08 13.51
C TRP A 8 -7.87 -12.77 13.60
N LYS A 9 -7.55 -13.39 14.75
CA LYS A 9 -6.17 -13.75 15.05
C LYS A 9 -5.53 -14.70 14.05
N GLN A 10 -6.25 -15.54 13.31
CA GLN A 10 -5.64 -16.42 12.30
C GLN A 10 -6.61 -16.78 11.17
N LEU A 11 -6.94 -15.82 10.29
CA LEU A 11 -7.33 -16.17 8.93
C LEU A 11 -6.05 -16.55 8.17
N VAL A 12 -5.84 -17.84 8.00
CA VAL A 12 -4.78 -18.40 7.16
C VAL A 12 -5.45 -19.23 6.08
N SER A 13 -5.51 -18.68 4.88
CA SER A 13 -5.73 -19.44 3.65
C SER A 13 -4.45 -19.35 2.81
N ARG A 14 -4.34 -20.11 1.72
CA ARG A 14 -3.23 -19.89 0.76
C ARG A 14 -3.24 -18.47 0.17
N ALA A 15 -4.36 -17.75 0.26
CA ALA A 15 -4.57 -16.44 -0.33
C ALA A 15 -4.44 -15.27 0.68
N ALA A 16 -4.50 -15.52 1.98
CA ALA A 16 -4.46 -14.46 2.98
C ALA A 16 -3.80 -14.91 4.29
N ARG A 17 -2.97 -14.03 4.86
CA ARG A 17 -2.32 -14.22 6.15
C ARG A 17 -2.38 -12.94 6.98
N ALA A 18 -3.00 -13.01 8.15
CA ALA A 18 -2.87 -11.96 9.16
C ALA A 18 -1.53 -12.10 9.92
N ARG A 19 -0.77 -11.00 10.04
CA ARG A 19 0.54 -10.98 10.74
C ARG A 19 0.46 -10.53 12.20
N GLY A 20 -0.66 -9.91 12.60
CA GLY A 20 -0.83 -9.35 13.93
C GLY A 20 -0.10 -8.01 14.09
N VAL A 21 0.22 -7.66 15.34
CA VAL A 21 1.02 -6.46 15.64
C VAL A 21 2.48 -6.77 15.35
N MET A 22 3.15 -5.88 14.63
CA MET A 22 4.57 -5.95 14.30
C MET A 22 5.28 -4.75 14.91
N ASP A 23 6.54 -4.92 15.31
CA ASP A 23 7.38 -3.78 15.67
C ASP A 23 7.91 -3.05 14.42
N HIS A 24 8.63 -1.93 14.62
CA HIS A 24 9.09 -1.10 13.50
C HIS A 24 10.06 -1.85 12.56
N PRO A 25 11.10 -2.55 13.05
CA PRO A 25 11.96 -3.38 12.19
C PRO A 25 11.21 -4.46 11.41
N GLU A 26 10.26 -5.15 12.05
CA GLU A 26 9.44 -6.17 11.40
C GLU A 26 8.55 -5.57 10.31
N LEU A 27 7.94 -4.42 10.59
CA LEU A 27 7.08 -3.71 9.65
C LEU A 27 7.87 -3.20 8.43
N ALA A 28 9.05 -2.61 8.64
CA ALA A 28 9.93 -2.18 7.55
C ALA A 28 10.33 -3.37 6.65
N SER A 29 10.69 -4.50 7.27
CA SER A 29 11.01 -5.74 6.55
C SER A 29 9.79 -6.29 5.79
N ALA A 30 8.59 -6.14 6.36
CA ALA A 30 7.35 -6.52 5.70
C ALA A 30 7.10 -5.68 4.44
N TYR A 31 7.26 -4.36 4.50
CA TYR A 31 7.13 -3.50 3.32
C TYR A 31 8.11 -3.89 2.21
N GLN A 32 9.39 -4.07 2.54
CA GLN A 32 10.41 -4.46 1.56
C GLN A 32 10.12 -5.80 0.89
N GLY A 33 9.43 -6.71 1.58
CA GLY A 33 9.01 -8.01 1.06
C GLY A 33 7.70 -7.99 0.27
N MET A 34 7.00 -6.86 0.17
CA MET A 34 5.75 -6.74 -0.58
C MET A 34 6.01 -6.40 -2.05
N ASP A 35 5.23 -7.03 -2.93
CA ASP A 35 5.12 -6.63 -4.34
C ASP A 35 4.38 -5.30 -4.50
N VAL A 36 3.41 -5.05 -3.62
CA VAL A 36 2.55 -3.86 -3.62
C VAL A 36 1.95 -3.66 -2.24
N PHE A 37 1.83 -2.41 -1.82
CA PHE A 37 1.08 -2.00 -0.65
C PHE A 37 -0.27 -1.42 -1.07
N ALA A 38 -1.36 -2.09 -0.67
CA ALA A 38 -2.73 -1.67 -0.99
C ALA A 38 -3.36 -0.94 0.21
N PHE A 39 -3.82 0.29 -0.01
CA PHE A 39 -4.35 1.16 1.05
C PHE A 39 -5.74 1.69 0.70
N ALA A 40 -6.79 1.07 1.27
CA ALA A 40 -8.19 1.39 0.98
C ALA A 40 -8.82 2.41 1.95
N SER A 41 -8.04 3.07 2.81
CA SER A 41 -8.60 4.04 3.76
C SER A 41 -9.09 5.31 3.06
N ARG A 42 -10.31 5.75 3.42
CA ARG A 42 -10.93 6.99 2.92
C ARG A 42 -10.62 8.22 3.77
N THR A 43 -10.28 7.99 5.03
CA THR A 43 -10.01 9.04 6.00
C THR A 43 -8.57 8.90 6.42
N GLU A 44 -7.69 9.55 5.65
CA GLU A 44 -6.27 9.61 5.92
C GLU A 44 -5.83 11.07 5.98
N THR A 45 -5.17 11.43 7.08
CA THR A 45 -4.84 12.83 7.41
C THR A 45 -3.38 13.15 7.15
N GLN A 46 -2.48 12.19 7.34
CA GLN A 46 -1.03 12.43 7.26
C GLN A 46 -0.32 11.52 6.27
N GLY A 47 -0.96 10.44 5.81
CA GLY A 47 -0.38 9.55 4.79
C GLY A 47 0.88 8.82 5.27
N MET A 48 1.10 8.72 6.59
CA MET A 48 2.35 8.19 7.17
C MET A 48 2.63 6.76 6.73
N VAL A 49 1.64 5.87 6.83
CA VAL A 49 1.77 4.45 6.46
C VAL A 49 2.04 4.28 4.95
N VAL A 50 1.46 5.17 4.14
CA VAL A 50 1.72 5.21 2.69
C VAL A 50 3.18 5.64 2.44
N THR A 51 3.64 6.67 3.14
CA THR A 51 5.01 7.18 3.05
C THR A 51 6.05 6.17 3.54
N GLU A 52 5.73 5.36 4.56
CA GLU A 52 6.58 4.26 5.04
C GLU A 52 6.75 3.16 4.00
N ALA A 53 5.65 2.70 3.38
CA ALA A 53 5.69 1.71 2.30
C ALA A 53 6.50 2.23 1.11
N MET A 54 6.25 3.48 0.75
CA MET A 54 7.01 4.21 -0.25
C MET A 54 8.50 4.24 0.11
N ALA A 55 8.89 4.70 1.30
CA ALA A 55 10.28 4.78 1.72
C ALA A 55 11.02 3.42 1.70
N ALA A 56 10.27 2.32 1.82
CA ALA A 56 10.78 0.96 1.65
C ALA A 56 10.97 0.53 0.18
N GLY A 57 10.62 1.38 -0.78
CA GLY A 57 10.65 1.08 -2.22
C GLY A 57 9.45 0.25 -2.69
N THR A 58 8.39 0.17 -1.90
CA THR A 58 7.20 -0.64 -2.22
C THR A 58 6.21 0.17 -3.06
N PRO A 59 5.78 -0.34 -4.23
CA PRO A 59 4.71 0.28 -5.00
C PRO A 59 3.42 0.43 -4.19
N VAL A 60 2.71 1.55 -4.35
CA VAL A 60 1.46 1.81 -3.65
C VAL A 60 0.26 1.80 -4.60
N VAL A 61 -0.83 1.17 -4.19
CA VAL A 61 -2.18 1.35 -4.74
C VAL A 61 -3.06 1.88 -3.63
N ALA A 62 -3.59 3.09 -3.76
CA ALA A 62 -4.36 3.73 -2.70
C ALA A 62 -5.61 4.45 -3.19
N VAL A 63 -6.62 4.57 -2.32
CA VAL A 63 -7.77 5.47 -2.56
C VAL A 63 -7.31 6.92 -2.46
N ASP A 64 -7.84 7.75 -3.34
CA ASP A 64 -7.67 9.20 -3.29
C ASP A 64 -8.28 9.80 -2.02
N ALA A 65 -7.41 10.09 -1.05
CA ALA A 65 -7.73 10.74 0.21
C ALA A 65 -6.73 11.87 0.48
N SER A 66 -7.10 12.81 1.37
CA SER A 66 -6.35 14.05 1.61
C SER A 66 -4.85 13.85 1.86
N GLY A 67 -4.46 13.00 2.82
CA GLY A 67 -3.04 12.76 3.09
C GLY A 67 -2.35 11.86 2.05
N VAL A 68 -3.12 11.08 1.28
CA VAL A 68 -2.56 10.15 0.28
C VAL A 68 -2.15 10.91 -0.99
N ARG A 69 -3.00 11.82 -1.48
CA ARG A 69 -2.73 12.61 -2.70
C ARG A 69 -1.54 13.57 -2.57
N GLU A 70 -1.12 13.87 -1.34
CA GLU A 70 0.06 14.70 -1.09
C GLU A 70 1.37 13.96 -1.42
N VAL A 71 1.36 12.63 -1.36
CA VAL A 71 2.56 11.80 -1.55
C VAL A 71 2.48 10.87 -2.76
N VAL A 72 1.27 10.47 -3.18
CA VAL A 72 1.05 9.59 -4.33
C VAL A 72 0.67 10.41 -5.57
N ARG A 73 1.50 10.30 -6.61
CA ARG A 73 1.26 10.77 -7.98
C ARG A 73 0.91 9.58 -8.87
N ASP A 74 -0.31 9.60 -9.39
CA ASP A 74 -0.89 8.50 -10.15
C ASP A 74 -0.06 8.15 -11.40
N GLY A 75 0.35 6.89 -11.52
CA GLY A 75 1.18 6.36 -12.61
C GLY A 75 2.69 6.68 -12.48
N GLU A 76 3.09 7.56 -11.57
CA GLU A 76 4.50 7.98 -11.41
C GLU A 76 5.21 7.26 -10.26
N ASN A 77 4.60 7.26 -9.08
CA ASN A 77 5.15 6.66 -7.86
C ASN A 77 4.14 5.76 -7.13
N GLY A 78 3.01 5.47 -7.78
CA GLY A 78 1.93 4.62 -7.29
C GLY A 78 0.72 4.70 -8.21
N ARG A 79 -0.39 4.12 -7.77
CA ARG A 79 -1.70 4.24 -8.42
C ARG A 79 -2.69 4.86 -7.45
N LEU A 80 -3.36 5.93 -7.88
CA LEU A 80 -4.37 6.61 -7.09
C LEU A 80 -5.77 6.31 -7.64
N LEU A 81 -6.64 5.78 -6.81
CA LEU A 81 -7.99 5.39 -7.20
C LEU A 81 -8.98 6.51 -6.84
N PRO A 82 -9.75 7.04 -7.81
CA PRO A 82 -10.65 8.17 -7.55
C PRO A 82 -11.82 7.79 -6.62
N ARG A 83 -12.12 6.50 -6.47
CA ARG A 83 -13.17 5.95 -5.63
C ARG A 83 -12.72 4.63 -5.02
N GLU A 84 -13.30 4.30 -3.87
CA GLU A 84 -13.19 2.98 -3.27
C GLU A 84 -14.22 2.05 -3.95
N ASP A 85 -13.85 1.52 -5.10
CA ASP A 85 -14.62 0.45 -5.73
C ASP A 85 -13.73 -0.77 -5.99
N LEU A 86 -14.35 -1.94 -5.88
CA LEU A 86 -13.66 -3.23 -5.97
C LEU A 86 -12.99 -3.42 -7.33
N GLU A 87 -13.65 -2.99 -8.41
CA GLU A 87 -13.16 -3.17 -9.77
C GLU A 87 -11.88 -2.34 -10.02
N GLY A 88 -11.87 -1.08 -9.56
CA GLY A 88 -10.70 -0.21 -9.60
C GLY A 88 -9.52 -0.79 -8.82
N PHE A 89 -9.77 -1.32 -7.62
CA PHE A 89 -8.72 -1.99 -6.83
C PHE A 89 -8.17 -3.23 -7.51
N VAL A 90 -9.03 -4.11 -8.00
CA VAL A 90 -8.61 -5.33 -8.69
C VAL A 90 -7.82 -4.99 -9.96
N SER A 91 -8.28 -4.03 -10.75
CA SER A 91 -7.60 -3.57 -11.96
C SER A 91 -6.23 -2.98 -11.65
N ALA A 92 -6.13 -2.13 -10.62
CA ALA A 92 -4.86 -1.53 -10.21
C ALA A 92 -3.86 -2.57 -9.68
N LEU A 93 -4.30 -3.51 -8.85
CA LEU A 93 -3.44 -4.58 -8.36
C LEU A 93 -2.98 -5.51 -9.49
N ALA A 94 -3.87 -5.83 -10.43
CA ALA A 94 -3.54 -6.63 -11.61
C ALA A 94 -2.54 -5.89 -12.51
N TRP A 95 -2.67 -4.58 -12.67
CA TRP A 95 -1.70 -3.76 -13.39
C TRP A 95 -0.31 -3.83 -12.75
N VAL A 96 -0.19 -3.62 -11.43
CA VAL A 96 1.11 -3.75 -10.73
C VAL A 96 1.68 -5.16 -10.87
N ALA A 97 0.83 -6.19 -10.72
CA ALA A 97 1.23 -7.58 -10.86
C ALA A 97 1.73 -7.93 -12.26
N GLY A 98 1.23 -7.24 -13.30
CA GLY A 98 1.65 -7.40 -14.70
C GLY A 98 2.93 -6.64 -15.08
N LEU A 99 3.41 -5.72 -14.24
CA LEU A 99 4.68 -5.01 -14.49
C LEU A 99 5.88 -5.96 -14.38
N SER A 100 6.90 -5.72 -15.21
CA SER A 100 8.21 -6.33 -15.04
C SER A 100 8.84 -5.96 -13.68
N PRO A 101 9.78 -6.76 -13.16
CA PRO A 101 10.49 -6.42 -11.93
C PRO A 101 11.14 -5.03 -11.97
N GLU A 102 11.69 -4.63 -13.12
CA GLU A 102 12.32 -3.33 -13.31
C GLU A 102 11.30 -2.18 -13.28
N GLU A 103 10.15 -2.33 -13.94
CA GLU A 103 9.06 -1.34 -13.92
C GLU A 103 8.47 -1.20 -12.52
N ARG A 104 8.24 -2.32 -11.82
CA ARG A 104 7.73 -2.35 -10.46
C ARG A 104 8.68 -1.64 -9.49
N ARG A 105 9.98 -1.92 -9.61
CA ARG A 105 11.01 -1.23 -8.82
C ARG A 105 11.02 0.29 -9.10
N ARG A 106 10.96 0.70 -10.37
CA ARG A 106 10.92 2.14 -10.74
C ARG A 106 9.69 2.85 -10.18
N LEU A 107 8.55 2.14 -10.12
CA LEU A 107 7.31 2.65 -9.54
C LEU A 107 7.47 2.87 -8.03
N GLY A 108 8.05 1.90 -7.31
CA GLY A 108 8.31 2.02 -5.87
C GLY A 108 9.37 3.07 -5.50
N GLU A 109 10.38 3.29 -6.35
CA GLU A 109 11.43 4.30 -6.15
C GLU A 109 10.98 5.74 -6.49
N GLY A 110 9.76 5.94 -6.99
CA GLY A 110 9.29 7.22 -7.54
C GLY A 110 9.18 8.40 -6.55
N ILE A 111 9.43 8.19 -5.26
CA ILE A 111 9.32 9.20 -4.19
C ILE A 111 10.29 10.36 -4.38
N GLY A 112 11.51 10.07 -4.83
CA GLY A 112 12.54 11.10 -5.03
C GLY A 112 12.17 12.14 -6.10
N ARG A 113 11.16 11.88 -6.92
CA ARG A 113 10.66 12.80 -7.96
C ARG A 113 9.41 13.57 -7.54
N ALA A 114 8.79 13.19 -6.42
CA ALA A 114 7.51 13.73 -5.97
C ALA A 114 7.61 14.89 -4.97
N ALA A 115 8.83 15.14 -4.46
CA ALA A 115 9.12 16.16 -3.44
C ALA A 115 9.65 17.50 -4.01
N GLU A 116 9.70 17.65 -5.34
CA GLU A 116 9.87 18.93 -6.05
C GLU A 116 8.53 19.41 -6.62
#